data_AF-A0A5J4NDN4-F1
#
_entry.id   AF-A0A5J4NDN4-F1
#
_cell.length_a   1.000
_cell.length_b   1.000
_cell.length_c   1.000
_cell.angle_alpha   90.00
_cell.angle_beta   90.00
_cell.angle_gamma   90.00
#
_symmetry.space_group_name_H-M   'P 1'
#
loop_
_entity.id
_entity.type
_entity.pdbx_description
1 polymer ?
#
loop_
_entity_poly.entity_id
_entity_poly.type
_entity_poly.pdbx_seq_one_letter_code
_entity_poly.pdbx_strand_id
1 'polypeptide(L)'
;MLRVRDGLLSCFAEESVDLKRLKMLCFDGCPEIPGIRSQCWKFLLNYLPIKKDKREDCLISCRKEYAAYVKEFVIESSSSKSLDHPLSSTPDGDWINFFNDNEVLLQINKDCRRLCPDFDFFHRNTEYPCNKLFGDRVPVGVLRRRVETSFLQ
;
A
#
# COMPACT_ATOMS: atom_id res chain seq x y z
N MET A 1 22.75 -11.27 19.14
CA MET A 1 22.17 -10.19 18.31
C MET A 1 23.15 -9.63 17.27
N LEU A 2 24.39 -9.24 17.63
CA LEU A 2 25.39 -8.73 16.67
C LEU A 2 25.76 -9.72 15.54
N ARG A 3 25.96 -11.01 15.85
CA ARG A 3 26.26 -12.04 14.84
C ARG A 3 25.16 -12.22 13.79
N VAL A 4 23.89 -12.12 14.19
CA VAL A 4 22.73 -12.22 13.26
C VAL A 4 22.69 -10.99 12.36
N ARG A 5 22.89 -9.80 12.92
CA ARG A 5 22.96 -8.55 12.17
C ARG A 5 24.03 -8.62 11.09
N ASP A 6 25.26 -8.98 11.47
CA ASP A 6 26.39 -9.02 10.54
C ASP A 6 26.18 -10.11 9.48
N GLY A 7 25.58 -11.24 9.87
CA GLY A 7 25.14 -12.28 8.94
C GLY A 7 24.13 -11.78 7.90
N LEU A 8 23.10 -11.05 8.33
CA LEU A 8 22.08 -10.47 7.44
C LEU A 8 22.68 -9.43 6.49
N LEU A 9 23.50 -8.52 7.00
CA LEU A 9 24.18 -7.52 6.17
C LEU A 9 25.08 -8.16 5.12
N SER A 10 25.81 -9.22 5.50
CA SER A 10 26.62 -9.99 4.54
C SER A 10 25.75 -10.62 3.45
N CYS A 11 24.59 -11.17 3.83
CA CYS A 11 23.66 -11.80 2.89
C CYS A 11 23.05 -10.78 1.91
N PHE A 12 22.73 -9.56 2.36
CA PHE A 12 22.18 -8.51 1.49
C PHE A 12 23.21 -7.92 0.51
N ALA A 13 24.49 -7.98 0.86
CA ALA A 13 25.59 -7.48 0.05
C ALA A 13 25.95 -8.42 -1.12
N GLU A 14 25.54 -9.70 -1.04
CA GLU A 14 25.74 -10.69 -2.10
C GLU A 14 25.05 -10.28 -3.40
N GLU A 15 25.64 -10.66 -4.55
CA GLU A 15 25.08 -10.38 -5.88
C GLU A 15 23.71 -11.05 -6.06
N SER A 16 23.53 -12.22 -5.45
CA SER A 16 22.26 -12.90 -5.32
C SER A 16 22.07 -13.33 -3.87
N VAL A 17 21.00 -12.86 -3.23
CA VAL A 17 20.70 -13.21 -1.83
C VAL A 17 20.38 -14.69 -1.71
N ASP A 18 21.13 -15.40 -0.86
CA ASP A 18 20.78 -16.76 -0.43
C ASP A 18 19.55 -16.74 0.50
N LEU A 19 18.37 -17.05 -0.07
CA LEU A 19 17.11 -17.10 0.67
C LEU A 19 17.09 -18.21 1.73
N LYS A 20 17.83 -19.31 1.56
CA LYS A 20 17.90 -20.37 2.58
C LYS A 20 18.65 -19.84 3.80
N ARG A 21 19.79 -19.19 3.57
CA ARG A 21 20.56 -18.53 4.63
C ARG A 21 19.77 -17.42 5.31
N LEU A 22 19.08 -16.58 4.54
CA LEU A 22 18.22 -15.52 5.08
C LEU A 22 17.12 -16.09 6.00
N LYS A 23 16.41 -17.13 5.55
CA LYS A 23 15.37 -17.80 6.36
C LYS A 23 15.92 -18.36 7.66
N MET A 24 17.09 -19.01 7.63
CA MET A 24 17.73 -19.52 8.85
C MET A 24 18.11 -18.39 9.81
N LEU A 25 18.66 -17.28 9.30
CA LEU A 25 19.02 -16.12 10.13
C LEU A 25 17.81 -15.41 10.73
N CYS A 26 16.66 -15.46 10.06
CA CYS A 26 15.40 -14.83 10.49
C CYS A 26 14.45 -15.79 11.23
N PHE A 27 14.82 -17.05 11.43
CA PHE A 27 13.92 -18.08 11.97
C PHE A 27 13.41 -17.73 13.38
N ASP A 28 14.32 -17.30 14.26
CA ASP A 28 13.99 -16.84 15.62
C ASP A 28 13.54 -15.37 15.67
N GLY A 29 13.33 -14.76 14.50
CA GLY A 29 12.91 -13.37 14.34
C GLY A 29 13.93 -12.48 13.62
N CYS A 30 13.42 -11.40 13.03
CA CYS A 30 14.25 -10.36 12.42
C CYS A 30 14.67 -9.33 13.49
N PRO A 31 15.94 -8.85 13.50
CA PRO A 31 16.39 -7.81 14.44
C PRO A 31 15.57 -6.51 14.36
N GLU A 32 15.29 -5.90 15.52
CA GLU A 32 14.62 -4.58 15.70
C GLU A 32 15.52 -3.39 15.33
N ILE A 33 16.27 -3.53 14.24
CA ILE A 33 17.20 -2.50 13.78
C ILE A 33 16.57 -1.79 12.58
N PRO A 34 16.53 -0.44 12.58
CA PRO A 34 16.03 0.33 11.45
C PRO A 34 16.62 -0.15 10.12
N GLY A 35 15.77 -0.36 9.13
CA GLY A 35 16.16 -0.81 7.79
C GLY A 35 16.38 -2.32 7.63
N ILE A 36 16.92 -3.03 8.62
CA ILE A 36 17.22 -4.47 8.48
C ILE A 36 15.94 -5.30 8.41
N ARG A 37 15.00 -5.11 9.34
CA ARG A 37 13.72 -5.84 9.28
C ARG A 37 12.99 -5.61 7.97
N SER A 38 12.94 -4.35 7.53
CA SER A 38 12.30 -3.98 6.25
C SER A 38 12.93 -4.75 5.09
N GLN A 39 14.26 -4.83 5.02
CA GLN A 39 14.94 -5.60 3.98
C GLN A 39 14.65 -7.11 4.07
N CYS A 40 14.69 -7.69 5.28
CA CYS A 40 14.34 -9.10 5.48
C CYS A 40 12.95 -9.39 4.91
N TRP A 41 11.95 -8.60 5.29
CA TRP A 41 10.57 -8.79 4.84
C TRP A 41 10.42 -8.63 3.33
N LYS A 42 11.09 -7.64 2.74
CA LYS A 42 11.06 -7.44 1.28
C LYS A 42 11.56 -8.67 0.50
N PHE A 43 12.58 -9.38 0.99
CA PHE A 43 13.01 -10.63 0.37
C PHE A 43 12.10 -11.81 0.72
N LEU A 44 11.73 -11.96 2.00
CA LEU A 44 10.94 -13.09 2.47
C LEU A 44 9.50 -13.11 1.90
N LEU A 45 8.96 -11.93 1.57
CA LEU A 45 7.66 -11.76 0.92
C LEU A 45 7.77 -11.68 -0.61
N ASN A 46 8.93 -12.02 -1.18
CA ASN A 46 9.20 -12.00 -2.63
C ASN A 46 8.96 -10.64 -3.33
N TYR A 47 9.04 -9.53 -2.58
CA TYR A 47 8.91 -8.20 -3.15
C TYR A 47 10.19 -7.76 -3.88
N LEU A 48 11.37 -7.99 -3.27
CA LEU A 48 12.65 -7.70 -3.91
C LEU A 48 13.23 -8.94 -4.60
N PRO A 49 13.69 -8.80 -5.86
CA PRO A 49 14.43 -9.86 -6.54
C PRO A 49 15.71 -10.23 -5.78
N ILE A 50 16.04 -11.53 -5.77
CA ILE A 50 17.27 -12.03 -5.13
C ILE A 50 18.53 -11.44 -5.77
N LYS A 51 18.52 -11.27 -7.10
CA LYS A 51 19.64 -10.69 -7.86
C LYS A 51 19.65 -9.16 -7.71
N LYS A 52 20.82 -8.61 -7.41
CA LYS A 52 21.01 -7.19 -7.08
C LYS A 52 20.75 -6.28 -8.28
N ASP A 53 21.22 -6.67 -9.47
CA ASP A 53 21.04 -5.96 -10.73
C ASP A 53 19.57 -5.72 -11.10
N LYS A 54 18.65 -6.60 -10.68
CA LYS A 54 17.21 -6.49 -10.97
C LYS A 54 16.41 -5.69 -9.96
N ARG A 55 17.00 -5.31 -8.82
CA ARG A 55 16.24 -4.69 -7.72
C ARG A 55 15.72 -3.31 -8.08
N GLU A 56 16.54 -2.47 -8.69
CA GLU A 56 16.15 -1.10 -9.04
C GLU A 56 15.03 -1.09 -10.09
N ASP A 57 15.19 -1.86 -11.16
CA ASP A 57 14.17 -2.01 -12.20
C ASP A 57 12.83 -2.52 -11.64
N CYS A 58 12.88 -3.51 -10.75
CA CYS A 58 11.69 -4.03 -10.08
C CYS A 58 11.02 -2.94 -9.22
N LEU A 59 11.79 -2.18 -8.43
CA LEU A 59 11.25 -1.09 -7.62
C LEU A 59 10.60 -0.01 -8.48
N ILE A 60 11.23 0.38 -9.59
CA ILE A 60 10.70 1.36 -10.54
C ILE A 60 9.38 0.84 -11.12
N SER A 61 9.36 -0.40 -11.59
CA SER A 61 8.18 -1.03 -12.18
C SER A 61 7.01 -1.10 -11.19
N CYS A 62 7.23 -1.68 -10.00
CA CYS A 62 6.17 -1.83 -8.99
C CYS A 62 5.62 -0.47 -8.52
N ARG A 63 6.48 0.54 -8.36
CA ARG A 63 6.04 1.89 -7.97
C ARG A 63 5.23 2.58 -9.07
N LYS A 64 5.63 2.39 -10.34
CA LYS A 64 4.90 2.92 -11.51
C LYS A 64 3.53 2.27 -11.63
N GLU A 65 3.45 0.97 -11.47
CA GLU A 65 2.20 0.20 -11.52
C GLU A 65 1.25 0.61 -10.38
N TYR A 66 1.77 0.68 -9.15
CA TYR A 66 1.00 1.19 -8.02
C TYR A 66 0.45 2.61 -8.27
N ALA A 67 1.27 3.51 -8.83
CA ALA A 67 0.82 4.86 -9.19
C ALA A 67 -0.32 4.86 -10.23
N ALA A 68 -0.26 3.94 -11.22
CA ALA A 68 -1.33 3.77 -12.20
C ALA A 68 -2.63 3.29 -11.53
N TYR A 69 -2.56 2.30 -10.63
CA TYR A 69 -3.72 1.83 -9.87
C TYR A 69 -4.33 2.91 -8.98
N VAL A 70 -3.51 3.74 -8.32
CA VAL A 70 -4.03 4.88 -7.55
C VAL A 70 -4.77 5.85 -8.46
N LYS A 71 -4.25 6.12 -9.66
CA LYS A 71 -4.93 7.00 -10.63
C LYS A 71 -6.29 6.42 -11.05
N GLU A 72 -6.32 5.15 -11.45
CA GLU A 72 -7.52 4.48 -11.97
C GLU A 72 -8.58 4.30 -10.86
N PHE A 73 -8.20 3.64 -9.76
CA PHE A 73 -9.18 3.20 -8.75
C PHE A 73 -9.49 4.25 -7.69
N VAL A 74 -8.66 5.28 -7.52
CA VAL A 74 -8.87 6.31 -6.49
C VAL A 74 -9.20 7.68 -7.09
N ILE A 75 -8.44 8.13 -8.08
CA ILE A 75 -8.62 9.47 -8.65
C ILE A 75 -9.78 9.48 -9.64
N GLU A 76 -9.75 8.61 -10.65
CA GLU A 76 -10.74 8.61 -11.73
C GLU A 76 -12.12 8.17 -11.22
N SER A 77 -12.17 7.15 -10.36
CA SER A 77 -13.41 6.72 -9.67
C SER A 77 -14.06 7.82 -8.80
N SER A 78 -13.28 8.82 -8.38
CA SER A 78 -13.77 9.98 -7.62
C SER A 78 -14.20 11.15 -8.51
N SER A 79 -13.88 11.11 -9.80
CA SER A 79 -14.20 12.16 -10.76
C SER A 79 -15.50 11.83 -11.51
N SER A 80 -16.53 12.63 -11.25
CA SER A 80 -17.89 12.48 -11.80
C SER A 80 -17.92 12.80 -13.30
N LYS A 81 -17.57 11.82 -14.15
CA LYS A 81 -17.82 11.87 -15.60
C LYS A 81 -18.75 10.75 -16.03
N SER A 82 -19.76 10.46 -15.22
CA SER A 82 -20.76 9.48 -15.62
C SER A 82 -21.68 10.06 -16.68
N LEU A 83 -21.91 9.28 -17.73
CA LEU A 83 -22.93 9.53 -18.76
C LEU A 83 -24.29 8.95 -18.36
N ASP A 84 -24.34 8.20 -17.26
CA ASP A 84 -25.51 7.47 -16.77
C ASP A 84 -26.18 8.20 -15.58
N HIS A 85 -27.42 7.81 -15.30
CA HIS A 85 -28.25 8.41 -14.24
C HIS A 85 -28.10 7.67 -12.90
N PRO A 86 -28.15 8.36 -11.74
CA PRO A 86 -28.07 7.73 -10.40
C PRO A 86 -29.07 6.62 -10.12
N LEU A 87 -30.18 6.61 -10.84
CA LEU A 87 -31.27 5.63 -10.72
C LEU A 87 -31.30 4.63 -11.87
N SER A 88 -30.22 4.55 -12.65
CA SER A 88 -30.12 3.60 -13.75
C SER A 88 -30.01 2.18 -13.21
N SER A 89 -30.77 1.27 -13.80
CA SER A 89 -30.75 -0.17 -13.48
C SER A 89 -29.88 -0.96 -14.47
N THR A 90 -29.08 -0.27 -15.29
CA THR A 90 -28.15 -0.89 -16.23
C THR A 90 -27.12 -1.71 -15.47
N PRO A 91 -26.99 -3.02 -15.73
CA PRO A 91 -25.86 -3.78 -15.24
C PRO A 91 -24.55 -3.09 -15.69
N ASP A 92 -23.59 -2.98 -14.78
CA ASP A 92 -22.27 -2.35 -14.99
C ASP A 92 -22.29 -0.82 -15.24
N GLY A 93 -23.39 -0.12 -14.93
CA GLY A 93 -23.44 1.34 -14.97
C GLY A 93 -22.51 2.02 -13.96
N ASP A 94 -22.00 3.20 -14.30
CA ASP A 94 -21.06 3.95 -13.46
C ASP A 94 -21.60 4.21 -12.04
N TRP A 95 -22.90 4.46 -11.91
CA TRP A 95 -23.53 4.72 -10.62
C TRP A 95 -23.62 3.47 -9.74
N ILE A 96 -23.94 2.31 -10.32
CA ILE A 96 -23.94 1.05 -9.57
C ILE A 96 -22.52 0.75 -9.06
N ASN A 97 -21.50 0.91 -9.92
CA ASN A 97 -20.11 0.76 -9.51
C ASN A 97 -19.72 1.77 -8.42
N PHE A 98 -20.11 3.03 -8.57
CA PHE A 98 -19.85 4.08 -7.58
C PHE A 98 -20.45 3.75 -6.19
N PHE A 99 -21.69 3.25 -6.14
CA PHE A 99 -22.32 2.86 -4.88
C PHE A 99 -21.69 1.60 -4.27
N ASN A 100 -21.39 0.60 -5.09
CA ASN A 100 -20.67 -0.61 -4.64
C ASN A 100 -19.29 -0.27 -4.07
N ASP A 101 -18.56 0.62 -4.74
CA ASP A 101 -17.26 1.13 -4.25
C ASP A 101 -17.43 1.84 -2.89
N ASN A 102 -18.49 2.63 -2.71
CA ASN A 102 -18.74 3.32 -1.45
C ASN A 102 -18.99 2.35 -0.29
N GLU A 103 -19.71 1.25 -0.54
CA GLU A 103 -19.92 0.21 0.47
C GLU A 103 -18.59 -0.43 0.88
N VAL A 104 -17.72 -0.74 -0.09
CA VAL A 104 -16.38 -1.28 0.19
C VAL A 104 -15.52 -0.27 0.96
N LEU A 105 -15.47 0.98 0.51
CA LEU A 105 -14.72 2.07 1.15
C LEU A 105 -15.19 2.33 2.58
N LEU A 106 -16.50 2.21 2.82
CA LEU A 106 -17.06 2.33 4.15
C LEU A 106 -16.55 1.23 5.09
N GLN A 107 -16.56 -0.03 4.65
CA GLN A 107 -16.05 -1.12 5.48
C GLN A 107 -14.55 -0.95 5.78
N ILE A 108 -13.75 -0.56 4.77
CA ILE A 108 -12.34 -0.23 4.96
C ILE A 108 -12.19 0.89 6.00
N ASN A 109 -12.97 1.97 5.92
CA ASN A 109 -12.88 3.09 6.85
C ASN A 109 -13.20 2.66 8.30
N LYS A 110 -14.25 1.86 8.49
CA LYS A 110 -14.63 1.32 9.80
C LYS A 110 -13.52 0.45 10.39
N ASP A 111 -12.94 -0.44 9.58
CA ASP A 111 -11.90 -1.36 10.00
C ASP A 111 -10.57 -0.66 10.30
N CYS A 112 -10.18 0.32 9.48
CA CYS A 112 -8.98 1.13 9.76
C CYS A 112 -9.10 1.92 11.07
N ARG A 113 -10.29 2.45 11.41
CA ARG A 113 -10.49 3.25 12.65
C ARG A 113 -10.42 2.45 13.94
N ARG A 114 -10.67 1.13 13.87
CA ARG A 114 -10.63 0.23 15.03
C ARG A 114 -9.37 -0.64 15.08
N LEU A 115 -8.46 -0.46 14.13
CA LEU A 115 -7.24 -1.26 14.03
C LEU A 115 -6.24 -0.86 15.12
N CYS A 116 -5.94 -1.79 16.04
CA CYS A 116 -4.92 -1.64 17.07
C CYS A 116 -5.03 -0.31 17.85
N PRO A 117 -6.14 -0.06 18.57
CA PRO A 117 -6.46 1.22 19.21
C PRO A 117 -5.36 1.74 20.15
N ASP A 118 -4.61 0.82 20.78
CA ASP A 118 -3.55 1.16 21.73
C ASP A 118 -2.23 1.57 21.05
N PHE A 119 -2.12 1.47 19.71
CA PHE A 119 -0.92 1.82 18.98
C PHE A 119 -1.10 3.12 18.18
N ASP A 120 -0.47 4.19 18.68
CA ASP A 120 -0.56 5.55 18.12
C ASP A 120 -0.17 5.63 16.64
N PHE A 121 0.73 4.75 16.18
CA PHE A 121 1.16 4.68 14.79
C PHE A 121 0.00 4.63 13.79
N PHE A 122 -1.10 3.92 14.12
CA PHE A 122 -2.26 3.77 13.22
C PHE A 122 -3.27 4.93 13.31
N HIS A 123 -3.15 5.79 14.32
CA HIS A 123 -4.11 6.86 14.60
C HIS A 123 -3.55 8.25 14.30
N ARG A 124 -2.21 8.39 14.29
CA ARG A 124 -1.54 9.63 13.91
C ARG A 124 -1.52 9.83 12.40
N ASN A 125 -1.52 11.09 11.97
CA ASN A 125 -1.32 11.43 10.57
C ASN A 125 0.09 10.99 10.13
N THR A 126 0.19 10.44 8.91
CA THR A 126 1.49 10.13 8.32
C THR A 126 2.30 11.40 8.06
N GLU A 127 3.59 11.37 8.40
CA GLU A 127 4.55 12.42 8.04
C GLU A 127 4.89 12.41 6.54
N TYR A 128 4.49 11.35 5.84
CA TYR A 128 4.75 11.14 4.40
C TYR A 128 3.43 11.04 3.62
N PRO A 129 2.64 12.12 3.54
CA PRO A 129 1.46 12.12 2.69
C PRO A 129 1.91 11.95 1.23
N CYS A 130 1.33 10.98 0.52
CA CYS A 130 1.67 10.65 -0.87
C CYS A 130 1.20 11.72 -1.88
N ASN A 131 1.38 13.01 -1.59
CA ASN A 131 0.90 14.15 -2.39
C ASN A 131 1.29 14.05 -3.87
N LYS A 132 2.49 13.51 -4.15
CA LYS A 132 2.98 13.29 -5.52
C LYS A 132 2.10 12.37 -6.35
N LEU A 133 1.37 11.43 -5.73
CA LEU A 133 0.49 10.49 -6.43
C LEU A 133 -0.89 11.09 -6.72
N PHE A 134 -1.42 11.91 -5.81
CA PHE A 134 -2.75 12.49 -5.95
C PHE A 134 -2.79 13.74 -6.84
N GLY A 135 -1.64 14.38 -7.05
CA GLY A 135 -1.52 15.63 -7.80
C GLY A 135 -2.21 16.80 -7.11
N ASP A 136 -2.25 17.96 -7.76
CA ASP A 136 -2.78 19.19 -7.14
C ASP A 136 -4.32 19.23 -7.07
N ARG A 137 -5.00 18.39 -7.88
CA ARG A 137 -6.46 18.45 -8.06
C ARG A 137 -7.22 17.56 -7.08
N VAL A 138 -6.59 16.50 -6.56
CA VAL A 138 -7.24 15.54 -5.66
C VAL A 138 -6.62 15.69 -4.28
N PRO A 139 -7.35 16.22 -3.29
CA PRO A 139 -6.76 16.42 -1.98
C PRO A 139 -6.60 15.07 -1.28
N VAL A 140 -5.52 14.91 -0.52
CA VAL A 140 -5.32 13.75 0.36
C VAL A 140 -6.57 13.52 1.23
N GLY A 141 -6.98 12.26 1.36
CA GLY A 141 -8.21 11.89 2.05
C GLY A 141 -9.49 12.03 1.23
N VAL A 142 -9.41 12.11 -0.11
CA VAL A 142 -10.59 12.17 -1.00
C VAL A 142 -11.57 11.03 -0.74
N LEU A 143 -11.08 9.80 -0.55
CA LEU A 143 -11.91 8.63 -0.26
C LEU A 143 -12.60 8.73 1.09
N ARG A 144 -11.91 9.25 2.11
CA ARG A 144 -12.49 9.48 3.43
C ARG A 144 -13.63 10.51 3.35
N ARG A 145 -13.40 11.63 2.66
CA ARG A 145 -14.45 12.65 2.45
C ARG A 145 -15.63 12.08 1.65
N ARG A 146 -15.36 11.29 0.61
CA ARG A 146 -16.40 10.60 -0.18
C ARG A 146 -17.32 9.78 0.72
N VAL A 147 -16.73 8.95 1.60
CA VAL A 147 -17.49 8.18 2.60
C VAL A 147 -18.28 9.08 3.54
N GLU A 148 -17.68 10.13 4.11
CA GLU A 148 -18.35 11.06 5.03
C GLU A 148 -19.55 11.79 4.37
N THR A 149 -19.44 12.19 3.10
CA THR A 149 -20.51 12.88 2.37
C THR A 149 -21.66 11.94 1.97
N SER A 150 -21.36 10.67 1.68
CA SER A 150 -22.38 9.67 1.32
C SER A 150 -23.38 9.36 2.46
N PHE A 151 -23.05 9.68 3.72
CA PHE A 151 -23.98 9.54 4.86
C PHE A 151 -24.94 10.72 5.06
N LEU A 152 -24.71 11.84 4.36
CA LEU A 152 -25.48 13.07 4.53
C LEU A 152 -26.57 13.24 3.46
N GLN A 153 -26.80 12.22 2.62
CA GLN A 153 -27.89 12.13 1.65
C GLN A 153 -28.92 11.11 2.12
#